data_AF-A0AA35JLJ2-F1
#
_entry.id   AF-A0AA35JLJ2-F1
#
_cell.length_a   1.000
_cell.length_b   1.000
_cell.length_c   1.000
_cell.angle_alpha   90.00
_cell.angle_beta   90.00
_cell.angle_gamma   90.00
#
_symmetry.space_group_name_H-M   'P 1'
#
loop_
_entity.id
_entity.type
_entity.pdbx_description
1 polymer ?
#
loop_
_entity_poly.entity_id
_entity_poly.type
_entity_poly.pdbx_seq_one_letter_code
_entity_poly.pdbx_strand_id
1 'polypeptide(L)'
;MFSALGNWIRGTRNDKDFVTKYTADLSQITSRIHQLDVALKKSQSILNQWQSNLTFYGVAFTVLTLSYTYWKHHGYWPYLVISAVLCLGSLILIKWALTKLYAFYNNNRLRKLGKLRAVHQKKLEKLKEETHYNATSSIIQRFSSGEDQNDDAVVLLDDELNAKYQELNSLKSELEKFKKESHVKGLKKEESDAWFDKIIGVLAGGNELNSTNSLSPFRKIVCPQCHWKSDCYRLANKPILFVCPQCNHRTDEEKERQAVIEAEKALQPSPQKQEKTK
;
A
#
# COMPACT_ATOMS: atom_id res chain seq x y z
N MET A 1 -11.86 -43.69 32.04
CA MET A 1 -11.48 -42.27 32.12
C MET A 1 -10.69 -41.87 30.87
N PHE A 2 -11.34 -41.74 29.71
CA PHE A 2 -10.73 -41.18 28.49
C PHE A 2 -11.85 -40.71 27.56
N SER A 3 -12.35 -39.49 27.78
CA SER A 3 -13.37 -38.87 26.92
C SER A 3 -13.35 -37.36 27.07
N ALA A 4 -12.24 -36.72 26.66
CA ALA A 4 -12.13 -35.24 26.65
C ALA A 4 -11.14 -34.71 25.59
N LEU A 5 -10.91 -35.42 24.49
CA LEU A 5 -9.94 -35.02 23.46
C LEU A 5 -10.53 -34.85 22.04
N GLY A 6 -11.85 -34.73 21.92
CA GLY A 6 -12.54 -34.71 20.61
C GLY A 6 -12.87 -33.33 20.01
N ASN A 7 -12.84 -32.24 20.78
CA ASN A 7 -13.48 -30.99 20.34
C ASN A 7 -12.57 -29.92 19.73
N TRP A 8 -11.26 -30.14 19.62
CA TRP A 8 -10.33 -29.09 19.18
C TRP A 8 -10.06 -29.05 17.66
N ILE A 9 -10.50 -30.06 16.90
CA ILE A 9 -10.22 -30.18 15.46
C ILE A 9 -11.33 -29.53 14.58
N ARG A 10 -12.42 -29.04 15.18
CA ARG A 10 -13.57 -28.50 14.43
C ARG A 10 -13.41 -27.03 13.98
N GLY A 11 -12.48 -26.27 14.56
CA GLY A 11 -12.28 -24.84 14.23
C GLY A 11 -11.49 -24.62 12.93
N THR A 12 -10.39 -25.35 12.73
CA THR A 12 -9.42 -25.08 11.64
C THR A 12 -9.92 -25.43 10.24
N ARG A 13 -10.97 -26.25 10.10
CA ARG A 13 -11.55 -26.60 8.80
C ARG A 13 -12.46 -25.48 8.27
N ASN A 14 -13.18 -24.78 9.15
CA ASN A 14 -14.04 -23.67 8.76
C ASN A 14 -13.22 -22.44 8.37
N ASP A 15 -12.12 -22.15 9.06
CA ASP A 15 -11.25 -21.01 8.74
C ASP A 15 -10.62 -21.15 7.34
N LYS A 16 -10.20 -22.36 6.97
CA LYS A 16 -9.65 -22.62 5.63
C LYS A 16 -10.70 -22.43 4.53
N ASP A 17 -11.92 -22.92 4.74
CA ASP A 17 -13.03 -22.79 3.77
C ASP A 17 -13.55 -21.34 3.69
N PHE A 18 -13.47 -20.61 4.79
CA PHE A 18 -13.77 -19.18 4.84
C PHE A 18 -12.75 -18.36 4.04
N VAL A 19 -11.45 -18.58 4.27
CA VAL A 19 -10.38 -17.86 3.56
C VAL A 19 -10.40 -18.17 2.06
N THR A 20 -10.65 -19.42 1.64
CA THR A 20 -10.75 -19.76 0.21
C THR A 20 -11.93 -19.06 -0.46
N LYS A 21 -13.11 -19.01 0.20
CA LYS A 21 -14.29 -18.29 -0.31
C LYS A 21 -14.03 -16.80 -0.46
N TYR A 22 -13.39 -16.17 0.52
CA TYR A 22 -13.05 -14.75 0.44
C TYR A 22 -11.97 -14.46 -0.61
N THR A 23 -11.00 -15.37 -0.77
CA THR A 23 -9.97 -15.27 -1.81
C THR A 23 -10.61 -15.35 -3.21
N ALA A 24 -11.59 -16.22 -3.41
CA ALA A 24 -12.35 -16.33 -4.65
C ALA A 24 -13.23 -15.08 -4.91
N ASP A 25 -13.86 -14.53 -3.87
CA ASP A 25 -14.64 -13.31 -3.96
C ASP A 25 -13.77 -12.08 -4.28
N LEU A 26 -12.58 -11.99 -3.67
CA LEU A 26 -11.61 -10.92 -3.93
C LEU A 26 -11.10 -10.99 -5.37
N SER A 27 -10.70 -12.17 -5.86
CA SER A 27 -10.27 -12.34 -7.25
C SER A 27 -11.36 -12.01 -8.26
N GLN A 28 -12.63 -12.35 -7.96
CA GLN A 28 -13.77 -11.97 -8.79
C GLN A 28 -14.00 -10.46 -8.80
N ILE A 29 -13.86 -9.78 -7.65
CA ILE A 29 -13.99 -8.32 -7.58
C ILE A 29 -12.84 -7.64 -8.32
N THR A 30 -11.61 -8.09 -8.13
CA THR A 30 -10.41 -7.54 -8.80
C THR A 30 -10.48 -7.72 -10.31
N SER A 31 -10.91 -8.88 -10.81
CA SER A 31 -11.10 -9.09 -12.26
C SER A 31 -12.20 -8.19 -12.84
N ARG A 32 -13.30 -7.95 -12.12
CA ARG A 32 -14.34 -7.00 -12.55
C ARG A 32 -13.85 -5.56 -12.56
N ILE A 33 -13.05 -5.16 -11.56
CA ILE A 33 -12.40 -3.84 -11.53
C ILE A 33 -11.50 -3.71 -12.75
N HIS A 34 -10.65 -4.71 -13.03
CA HIS A 34 -9.74 -4.70 -14.17
C HIS A 34 -10.48 -4.62 -15.51
N GLN A 35 -11.52 -5.43 -15.72
CA GLN A 35 -12.33 -5.35 -16.93
C GLN A 35 -12.95 -3.97 -17.14
N LEU A 36 -13.42 -3.32 -16.06
CA LEU A 36 -13.95 -1.96 -16.11
C LEU A 36 -12.85 -0.93 -16.40
N ASP A 37 -11.69 -1.02 -15.76
CA ASP A 37 -10.55 -0.12 -15.99
C ASP A 37 -10.03 -0.22 -17.43
N VAL A 38 -9.86 -1.43 -17.96
CA VAL A 38 -9.46 -1.65 -19.36
C VAL A 38 -10.52 -1.11 -20.31
N ALA A 39 -11.81 -1.32 -20.02
CA ALA A 39 -12.89 -0.78 -20.84
C ALA A 39 -12.91 0.76 -20.82
N LEU A 40 -12.61 1.40 -19.68
CA LEU A 40 -12.49 2.85 -19.55
C LEU A 40 -11.29 3.38 -20.36
N LYS A 41 -10.11 2.76 -20.21
CA LYS A 41 -8.89 3.15 -20.96
C LYS A 41 -9.07 3.00 -22.47
N LYS A 42 -9.58 1.86 -22.93
CA LYS A 42 -9.88 1.63 -24.36
C LYS A 42 -10.89 2.65 -24.90
N SER A 43 -11.89 2.97 -24.10
CA SER A 43 -12.91 3.92 -24.50
C SER A 43 -12.35 5.35 -24.62
N GLN A 44 -11.42 5.73 -23.75
CA GLN A 44 -10.72 7.01 -23.82
C GLN A 44 -9.75 7.09 -25.01
N SER A 45 -9.03 6.01 -25.32
CA SER A 45 -8.16 5.98 -26.50
C SER A 45 -8.95 6.06 -27.80
N ILE A 46 -10.10 5.37 -27.88
CA ILE A 46 -11.03 5.46 -29.01
C ILE A 46 -11.50 6.91 -29.15
N LEU A 47 -11.90 7.59 -28.07
CA LEU A 47 -12.31 8.98 -28.16
C LEU A 47 -11.22 9.89 -28.71
N ASN A 48 -9.99 9.77 -28.21
CA ASN A 48 -8.89 10.61 -28.67
C ASN A 48 -8.65 10.41 -30.18
N GLN A 49 -8.75 9.16 -30.64
CA GLN A 49 -8.68 8.84 -32.06
C GLN A 49 -9.84 9.44 -32.86
N TRP A 50 -11.08 9.34 -32.36
CA TRP A 50 -12.25 9.95 -32.98
C TRP A 50 -12.19 11.48 -33.00
N GLN A 51 -11.70 12.11 -31.94
CA GLN A 51 -11.51 13.56 -31.89
C GLN A 51 -10.46 14.02 -32.88
N SER A 52 -9.34 13.29 -33.00
CA SER A 52 -8.30 13.55 -33.99
C SER A 52 -8.82 13.41 -35.42
N ASN A 53 -9.53 12.32 -35.70
CA ASN A 53 -10.16 12.11 -37.01
C ASN A 53 -11.19 13.22 -37.31
N LEU A 54 -12.05 13.57 -36.35
CA LEU A 54 -13.06 14.61 -36.51
C LEU A 54 -12.43 15.99 -36.71
N THR A 55 -11.28 16.29 -36.10
CA THR A 55 -10.53 17.51 -36.43
C THR A 55 -10.01 17.49 -37.85
N PHE A 56 -9.40 16.40 -38.27
CA PHE A 56 -8.80 16.30 -39.59
C PHE A 56 -9.86 16.43 -40.70
N TYR A 57 -10.93 15.62 -40.62
CA TYR A 57 -12.04 15.69 -41.57
C TYR A 57 -12.84 16.98 -41.46
N GLY A 58 -13.02 17.52 -40.24
CA GLY A 58 -13.70 18.79 -40.02
C GLY A 58 -12.97 19.95 -40.69
N VAL A 59 -11.65 20.06 -40.51
CA VAL A 59 -10.83 21.09 -41.17
C VAL A 59 -10.87 20.93 -42.69
N ALA A 60 -10.68 19.71 -43.21
CA ALA A 60 -10.77 19.47 -44.65
C ALA A 60 -12.14 19.89 -45.23
N PHE A 61 -13.23 19.57 -44.54
CA PHE A 61 -14.57 19.99 -44.93
C PHE A 61 -14.74 21.52 -44.92
N THR A 62 -14.20 22.21 -43.90
CA THR A 62 -14.25 23.69 -43.85
C THR A 62 -13.51 24.34 -45.01
N VAL A 63 -12.36 23.80 -45.42
CA VAL A 63 -11.59 24.34 -46.54
C VAL A 63 -12.35 24.15 -47.85
N LEU A 64 -12.99 23.00 -48.05
CA LEU A 64 -13.80 22.71 -49.23
C LEU A 64 -15.04 23.63 -49.31
N THR A 65 -15.75 23.84 -48.21
CA THR A 65 -16.93 24.72 -48.20
C THR A 65 -16.55 26.19 -48.40
N LEU A 66 -15.44 26.65 -47.82
CA LEU A 66 -14.92 28.00 -48.05
C LEU A 66 -14.48 28.20 -49.51
N SER A 67 -13.79 27.22 -50.10
CA SER A 67 -13.39 27.28 -51.51
C SER A 67 -14.60 27.34 -52.46
N TYR A 68 -15.63 26.52 -52.21
CA TYR A 68 -16.86 26.52 -52.99
C TYR A 68 -17.63 27.86 -52.88
N THR A 69 -17.76 28.40 -51.66
CA THR A 69 -18.48 29.66 -51.43
C THR A 69 -17.73 30.85 -52.03
N TYR A 70 -16.39 30.84 -52.02
CA TYR A 70 -15.56 31.82 -52.70
C TYR A 70 -15.80 31.83 -54.21
N TRP A 71 -15.81 30.65 -54.84
CA TRP A 71 -16.06 30.53 -56.28
C TRP A 71 -17.45 31.05 -56.68
N LYS A 72 -18.49 30.68 -55.92
CA LYS A 72 -19.89 30.98 -56.29
C LYS A 72 -20.32 32.41 -55.97
N HIS A 73 -19.76 33.04 -54.94
CA HIS A 73 -20.19 34.36 -54.46
C HIS A 73 -19.05 35.38 -54.51
N HIS A 74 -18.24 35.30 -55.57
CA HIS A 74 -17.11 36.16 -55.89
C HIS A 74 -17.54 37.64 -55.88
N GLY A 75 -17.52 38.30 -54.71
CA GLY A 75 -17.93 39.70 -54.54
C GLY A 75 -18.67 40.04 -53.23
N TYR A 76 -19.29 39.08 -52.54
CA TYR A 76 -20.04 39.36 -51.30
C TYR A 76 -19.32 38.84 -50.05
N TRP A 77 -18.38 39.66 -49.55
CA TRP A 77 -17.56 39.41 -48.35
C TRP A 77 -18.30 38.91 -47.10
N PRO A 78 -19.47 39.47 -46.69
CA PRO A 78 -20.10 39.05 -45.44
C PRO A 78 -20.59 37.58 -45.48
N TYR A 79 -20.90 37.02 -46.65
CA TYR A 79 -21.33 35.63 -46.75
C TYR A 79 -20.19 34.64 -46.47
N LEU A 80 -18.95 34.98 -46.85
CA LEU A 80 -17.76 34.18 -46.52
C LEU A 80 -17.49 34.18 -45.01
N VAL A 81 -17.65 35.33 -44.35
CA VAL A 81 -17.45 35.44 -42.90
C VAL A 81 -18.51 34.63 -42.15
N ILE A 82 -19.78 34.76 -42.53
CA ILE A 82 -20.88 34.02 -41.90
C ILE A 82 -20.72 32.51 -42.09
N SER A 83 -20.36 32.05 -43.30
CA SER A 83 -20.16 30.62 -43.57
C SER A 83 -18.97 30.05 -42.79
N ALA A 84 -17.87 30.80 -42.65
CA ALA A 84 -16.72 30.43 -41.85
C ALA A 84 -17.10 30.26 -40.36
N VAL A 85 -17.84 31.23 -39.81
CA VAL A 85 -18.29 31.21 -38.41
C VAL A 85 -19.22 30.03 -38.16
N LEU A 86 -20.16 29.75 -39.07
CA LEU A 86 -21.06 28.59 -38.95
C LEU A 86 -20.31 27.26 -39.01
N CYS A 87 -19.35 27.11 -39.91
CA CYS A 87 -18.54 25.90 -40.02
C CYS A 87 -17.70 25.67 -38.76
N LEU A 88 -16.99 26.69 -38.28
CA LEU A 88 -16.18 26.59 -37.06
C LEU A 88 -17.06 26.35 -35.82
N GLY A 89 -18.18 27.08 -35.71
CA GLY A 89 -19.13 26.94 -34.61
C GLY A 89 -19.72 25.53 -34.54
N SER A 90 -20.14 24.97 -35.67
CA SER A 90 -20.68 23.60 -35.72
C SER A 90 -19.64 22.55 -35.31
N LEU A 91 -18.38 22.67 -35.73
CA LEU A 91 -17.31 21.76 -35.32
C LEU A 91 -17.04 21.81 -33.80
N ILE A 92 -17.02 23.00 -33.23
CA ILE A 92 -16.82 23.20 -31.78
C ILE A 92 -17.99 22.60 -31.00
N LEU A 93 -19.23 22.85 -31.45
CA LEU A 93 -20.44 22.31 -30.82
C LEU A 93 -20.47 20.79 -30.87
N ILE A 94 -20.14 20.18 -32.01
CA ILE A 94 -20.09 18.72 -32.16
C ILE A 94 -19.05 18.13 -31.21
N LYS A 95 -17.83 18.70 -31.15
CA LYS A 95 -16.80 18.27 -30.20
C LYS A 95 -17.25 18.37 -28.75
N TRP A 96 -17.88 19.49 -28.39
CA TRP A 96 -18.38 19.71 -27.05
C TRP A 96 -19.50 18.73 -26.68
N ALA A 97 -20.43 18.47 -27.60
CA ALA A 97 -21.48 17.48 -27.41
C ALA A 97 -20.90 16.06 -27.21
N LEU A 98 -19.94 15.64 -28.04
CA LEU A 98 -19.29 14.33 -27.93
C LEU A 98 -18.58 14.16 -26.58
N THR A 99 -17.77 15.16 -26.18
CA THR A 99 -17.06 15.12 -24.89
C THR A 99 -18.02 15.07 -23.72
N LYS A 100 -19.13 15.83 -23.77
CA LYS A 100 -20.07 15.88 -22.66
C LYS A 100 -20.92 14.62 -22.53
N LEU A 101 -21.41 14.08 -23.66
CA LEU A 101 -22.11 12.79 -23.69
C LEU A 101 -21.22 11.67 -23.16
N TYR A 102 -19.95 11.67 -23.57
CA TYR A 102 -19.00 10.70 -23.08
C TYR A 102 -18.73 10.84 -21.58
N ALA A 103 -18.46 12.05 -21.11
CA ALA A 103 -18.23 12.32 -19.69
C ALA A 103 -19.42 11.85 -18.86
N PHE A 104 -20.65 12.04 -19.34
CA PHE A 104 -21.86 11.55 -18.67
C PHE A 104 -21.89 10.01 -18.60
N TYR A 105 -21.63 9.33 -19.72
CA TYR A 105 -21.58 7.86 -19.75
C TYR A 105 -20.48 7.29 -18.85
N ASN A 106 -19.28 7.88 -18.89
CA ASN A 106 -18.14 7.43 -18.09
C ASN A 106 -18.33 7.72 -16.60
N ASN A 107 -18.99 8.81 -16.21
CA ASN A 107 -19.19 9.14 -14.80
C ASN A 107 -19.99 8.05 -14.06
N ASN A 108 -20.97 7.43 -14.74
CA ASN A 108 -21.70 6.29 -14.17
C ASN A 108 -20.81 5.05 -13.99
N ARG A 109 -19.89 4.79 -14.93
CA ARG A 109 -18.92 3.70 -14.84
C ARG A 109 -17.88 3.95 -13.74
N LEU A 110 -17.36 5.17 -13.63
CA LEU A 110 -16.45 5.60 -12.56
C LEU A 110 -17.10 5.45 -11.18
N ARG A 111 -18.38 5.84 -11.04
CA ARG A 111 -19.15 5.61 -9.79
C ARG A 111 -19.29 4.14 -9.46
N LYS A 112 -19.58 3.28 -10.44
CA LYS A 112 -19.62 1.82 -10.23
C LYS A 112 -18.25 1.30 -9.78
N LEU A 113 -17.18 1.78 -10.39
CA LEU A 113 -15.82 1.40 -10.07
C LEU A 113 -15.44 1.79 -8.64
N GLY A 114 -15.74 3.02 -8.23
CA GLY A 114 -15.54 3.48 -6.85
C GLY A 114 -16.32 2.64 -5.83
N LYS A 115 -17.56 2.24 -6.16
CA LYS A 115 -18.33 1.30 -5.31
C LYS A 115 -17.66 -0.07 -5.21
N LEU A 116 -17.16 -0.63 -6.31
CA LEU A 116 -16.46 -1.91 -6.30
C LEU A 116 -15.16 -1.84 -5.47
N ARG A 117 -14.37 -0.77 -5.60
CA ARG A 117 -13.18 -0.55 -4.77
C ARG A 117 -13.52 -0.42 -3.29
N ALA A 118 -14.59 0.30 -2.95
CA ALA A 118 -15.05 0.40 -1.57
C ALA A 118 -15.51 -0.96 -0.99
N VAL A 119 -16.17 -1.80 -1.80
CA VAL A 119 -16.55 -3.16 -1.40
C VAL A 119 -15.30 -4.05 -1.22
N HIS A 120 -14.31 -3.91 -2.10
CA HIS A 120 -13.03 -4.61 -1.98
C HIS A 120 -12.33 -4.26 -0.65
N GLN A 121 -12.22 -2.97 -0.33
CA GLN A 121 -11.59 -2.50 0.91
C GLN A 121 -12.30 -3.02 2.16
N LYS A 122 -13.64 -2.94 2.19
CA LYS A 122 -14.44 -3.47 3.31
C LYS A 122 -14.27 -4.97 3.49
N LYS A 123 -14.15 -5.73 2.41
CA LYS A 123 -13.91 -7.19 2.50
C LYS A 123 -12.51 -7.50 3.01
N LEU A 124 -11.51 -6.69 2.63
CA LEU A 124 -10.13 -6.83 3.09
C LEU A 124 -10.01 -6.52 4.60
N GLU A 125 -10.69 -5.46 5.06
CA GLU A 125 -10.78 -5.10 6.50
C GLU A 125 -11.44 -6.21 7.32
N LYS A 126 -12.57 -6.77 6.86
CA LYS A 126 -13.20 -7.92 7.53
C LYS A 126 -12.30 -9.14 7.60
N LEU A 127 -11.56 -9.43 6.53
CA LEU A 127 -10.58 -10.51 6.51
C LEU A 127 -9.48 -10.30 7.55
N LYS A 128 -9.02 -9.07 7.72
CA LYS A 128 -8.00 -8.67 8.71
C LYS A 128 -8.52 -8.72 10.15
N GLU A 129 -9.80 -8.45 10.37
CA GLU A 129 -10.45 -8.55 11.67
C GLU A 129 -10.66 -10.01 12.09
N GLU A 130 -11.09 -10.86 11.15
CA GLU A 130 -11.42 -12.27 11.44
C GLU A 130 -10.21 -13.21 11.41
N THR A 131 -9.17 -12.89 10.63
CA THR A 131 -7.92 -13.67 10.62
C THR A 131 -6.83 -12.89 11.34
N HIS A 132 -6.31 -13.43 12.44
CA HIS A 132 -5.15 -12.84 13.11
C HIS A 132 -4.02 -12.60 12.08
N TYR A 133 -3.49 -11.38 12.09
CA TYR A 133 -2.61 -10.71 11.11
C TYR A 133 -1.59 -11.58 10.32
N ASN A 134 -1.10 -12.67 10.91
CA ASN A 134 -0.08 -13.56 10.31
C ASN A 134 -0.57 -14.35 9.08
N ALA A 135 -1.82 -14.80 9.03
CA ALA A 135 -2.33 -15.52 7.86
C ALA A 135 -2.71 -14.57 6.72
N THR A 136 -3.03 -13.32 7.06
CA THR A 136 -3.59 -12.31 6.17
C THR A 136 -2.53 -11.49 5.45
N SER A 137 -1.32 -11.36 6.00
CA SER A 137 -0.23 -10.56 5.41
C SER A 137 0.06 -10.93 3.95
N SER A 138 0.20 -12.22 3.64
CA SER A 138 0.51 -12.69 2.28
C SER A 138 -0.66 -12.54 1.29
N ILE A 139 -1.89 -12.63 1.78
CA ILE A 139 -3.12 -12.42 1.00
C ILE A 139 -3.31 -10.93 0.72
N ILE A 140 -3.17 -10.10 1.75
CA ILE A 140 -3.22 -8.64 1.65
C ILE A 140 -2.15 -8.16 0.67
N GLN A 141 -0.92 -8.66 0.75
CA GLN A 141 0.13 -8.28 -0.20
C GLN A 141 -0.25 -8.65 -1.64
N ARG A 142 -0.82 -9.83 -1.91
CA ARG A 142 -1.23 -10.21 -3.27
C ARG A 142 -2.41 -9.39 -3.82
N PHE A 143 -3.35 -8.98 -2.97
CA PHE A 143 -4.54 -8.22 -3.40
C PHE A 143 -4.39 -6.70 -3.28
N SER A 144 -3.51 -6.23 -2.40
CA SER A 144 -3.08 -4.83 -2.29
C SER A 144 -2.11 -4.49 -3.41
N SER A 145 -1.25 -5.42 -3.81
CA SER A 145 -0.30 -5.29 -4.92
C SER A 145 -0.84 -5.88 -6.22
N GLY A 146 -2.16 -5.79 -6.44
CA GLY A 146 -2.83 -6.40 -7.59
C GLY A 146 -2.08 -6.20 -8.92
N GLU A 147 -2.19 -7.20 -9.80
CA GLU A 147 -1.29 -7.53 -10.92
C GLU A 147 -0.90 -6.43 -11.92
N ASP A 148 -1.50 -5.24 -11.86
CA ASP A 148 -0.86 -4.01 -12.37
C ASP A 148 -1.68 -2.77 -11.94
N GLN A 149 -1.30 -2.10 -10.84
CA GLN A 149 -1.72 -0.72 -10.56
C GLN A 149 -0.72 -0.01 -9.65
N ASN A 150 0.33 0.48 -10.31
CA ASN A 150 1.54 1.05 -9.76
C ASN A 150 1.42 2.50 -9.24
N ASP A 151 0.22 3.06 -9.06
CA ASP A 151 0.13 4.53 -8.83
C ASP A 151 -0.50 4.94 -7.50
N ASP A 152 -1.55 4.28 -7.00
CA ASP A 152 -2.26 4.77 -5.79
C ASP A 152 -1.89 4.04 -4.49
N ALA A 153 -1.36 2.81 -4.57
CA ALA A 153 -0.83 2.08 -3.40
C ALA A 153 0.65 2.41 -3.12
N VAL A 154 1.38 2.91 -4.13
CA VAL A 154 2.79 3.28 -4.03
C VAL A 154 2.98 4.53 -3.17
N VAL A 155 2.09 5.52 -3.25
CA VAL A 155 2.21 6.78 -2.49
C VAL A 155 2.10 6.57 -0.97
N LEU A 156 1.43 5.51 -0.51
CA LEU A 156 1.33 5.16 0.91
C LEU A 156 2.40 4.14 1.38
N LEU A 157 3.17 3.56 0.45
CA LEU A 157 4.28 2.64 0.72
C LEU A 157 5.65 3.28 0.43
N ASP A 158 5.67 4.52 -0.07
CA ASP A 158 6.88 5.18 -0.55
C ASP A 158 7.92 5.42 0.56
N ASP A 159 7.49 5.63 1.80
CA ASP A 159 8.41 5.84 2.93
C ASP A 159 9.17 4.56 3.31
N GLU A 160 8.49 3.41 3.34
CA GLU A 160 9.12 2.12 3.64
C GLU A 160 9.96 1.62 2.45
N LEU A 161 9.49 1.89 1.23
CA LEU A 161 10.19 1.52 0.01
C LEU A 161 11.46 2.38 -0.20
N ASN A 162 11.38 3.69 0.08
CA ASN A 162 12.54 4.58 0.05
C ASN A 162 13.56 4.21 1.12
N ALA A 163 13.12 3.87 2.34
CA ALA A 163 14.02 3.38 3.38
C ALA A 163 14.77 2.10 2.93
N LYS A 164 14.06 1.15 2.31
CA LYS A 164 14.66 -0.08 1.76
C LYS A 164 15.59 0.19 0.58
N TYR A 165 15.26 1.12 -0.31
CA TYR A 165 16.15 1.52 -1.41
C TYR A 165 17.41 2.24 -0.92
N GLN A 166 17.30 3.06 0.12
CA GLN A 166 18.46 3.70 0.76
C GLN A 166 19.39 2.67 1.41
N GLU A 167 18.84 1.68 2.14
CA GLU A 167 19.61 0.56 2.69
C GLU A 167 20.34 -0.25 1.60
N LEU A 168 19.65 -0.55 0.50
CA LEU A 168 20.24 -1.28 -0.63
C LEU A 168 21.35 -0.47 -1.32
N ASN A 169 21.17 0.84 -1.47
CA ASN A 169 22.18 1.71 -2.08
C ASN A 169 23.40 1.89 -1.16
N SER A 170 23.22 1.98 0.16
CA SER A 170 24.35 2.00 1.10
C SER A 170 25.13 0.69 1.04
N LEU A 171 24.44 -0.45 1.02
CA LEU A 171 25.05 -1.79 0.90
C LEU A 171 25.81 -1.95 -0.43
N LYS A 172 25.24 -1.48 -1.53
CA LYS A 172 25.91 -1.49 -2.84
C LYS A 172 27.17 -0.61 -2.84
N SER A 173 27.11 0.56 -2.22
CA SER A 173 28.26 1.46 -2.11
C SER A 173 29.38 0.88 -1.22
N GLU A 174 29.02 0.16 -0.15
CA GLU A 174 29.98 -0.58 0.68
C GLU A 174 30.60 -1.74 -0.11
N LEU A 175 29.81 -2.48 -0.88
CA LEU A 175 30.31 -3.57 -1.74
C LEU A 175 31.28 -3.05 -2.81
N GLU A 176 31.00 -1.90 -3.42
CA GLU A 176 31.91 -1.28 -4.37
C GLU A 176 33.20 -0.76 -3.72
N LYS A 177 33.13 -0.27 -2.47
CA LYS A 177 34.32 0.10 -1.69
C LYS A 177 35.16 -1.13 -1.36
N PHE A 178 34.54 -2.20 -0.84
CA PHE A 178 35.24 -3.46 -0.57
C PHE A 178 35.82 -4.10 -1.84
N LYS A 179 35.13 -4.00 -2.98
CA LYS A 179 35.65 -4.49 -4.27
C LYS A 179 36.84 -3.68 -4.78
N LYS A 180 36.87 -2.37 -4.53
CA LYS A 180 38.02 -1.50 -4.86
C LYS A 180 39.18 -1.73 -3.90
N GLU A 181 38.90 -1.94 -2.62
CA GLU A 181 39.90 -2.18 -1.59
C GLU A 181 40.54 -3.58 -1.71
N SER A 182 39.74 -4.60 -2.06
CA SER A 182 40.18 -5.97 -2.36
C SER A 182 41.12 -6.06 -3.56
N HIS A 183 40.92 -5.21 -4.56
CA HIS A 183 41.73 -5.17 -5.77
C HIS A 183 43.08 -4.44 -5.57
N VAL A 184 43.22 -3.68 -4.47
CA VAL A 184 44.40 -2.86 -4.16
C VAL A 184 45.24 -3.47 -3.03
N LYS A 185 44.63 -4.16 -2.06
CA LYS A 185 45.31 -4.91 -1.00
C LYS A 185 44.56 -6.22 -0.81
N GLY A 186 45.18 -7.35 -1.18
CA GLY A 186 44.58 -8.68 -1.03
C GLY A 186 43.95 -8.86 0.37
N LEU A 187 42.66 -9.21 0.41
CA LEU A 187 41.86 -9.12 1.62
C LEU A 187 42.31 -10.10 2.71
N LYS A 188 42.29 -9.64 3.96
CA LYS A 188 42.27 -10.54 5.12
C LYS A 188 40.90 -11.22 5.17
N LYS A 189 40.91 -12.55 5.25
CA LYS A 189 39.75 -13.44 5.17
C LYS A 189 38.66 -13.12 6.21
N GLU A 190 39.07 -12.64 7.39
CA GLU A 190 38.17 -12.30 8.50
C GLU A 190 37.23 -11.12 8.22
N GLU A 191 37.68 -10.11 7.46
CA GLU A 191 36.85 -8.93 7.14
C GLU A 191 35.81 -9.26 6.06
N SER A 192 36.15 -10.19 5.16
CA SER A 192 35.21 -10.73 4.16
C SER A 192 34.12 -11.55 4.84
N ASP A 193 34.49 -12.46 5.75
CA ASP A 193 33.54 -13.34 6.43
C ASP A 193 32.59 -12.55 7.34
N ALA A 194 33.08 -11.53 8.05
CA ALA A 194 32.24 -10.64 8.85
C ALA A 194 31.24 -9.83 8.01
N TRP A 195 31.62 -9.45 6.78
CA TRP A 195 30.73 -8.78 5.84
C TRP A 195 29.67 -9.73 5.26
N PHE A 196 30.05 -10.96 4.92
CA PHE A 196 29.13 -12.00 4.47
C PHE A 196 28.11 -12.38 5.56
N ASP A 197 28.55 -12.53 6.81
CA ASP A 197 27.66 -12.82 7.95
C ASP A 197 26.69 -11.66 8.21
N LYS A 198 27.13 -10.41 8.07
CA LYS A 198 26.25 -9.24 8.18
C LYS A 198 25.16 -9.24 7.10
N ILE A 199 25.50 -9.65 5.87
CA ILE A 199 24.54 -9.72 4.75
C ILE A 199 23.59 -10.89 4.90
N ILE A 200 24.08 -12.08 5.26
CA ILE A 200 23.24 -13.23 5.56
C ILE A 200 22.29 -12.88 6.71
N GLY A 201 22.77 -12.18 7.74
CA GLY A 201 21.96 -11.68 8.84
C GLY A 201 20.85 -10.73 8.38
N VAL A 202 21.14 -9.80 7.47
CA VAL A 202 20.13 -8.86 6.94
C VAL A 202 19.13 -9.57 6.01
N LEU A 203 19.59 -10.47 5.12
CA LEU A 203 18.71 -11.24 4.22
C LEU A 203 17.84 -12.26 4.96
N ALA A 204 18.32 -12.80 6.08
CA ALA A 204 17.58 -13.75 6.91
C ALA A 204 16.69 -13.09 7.98
N GLY A 205 16.64 -11.75 8.06
CA GLY A 205 15.83 -11.02 9.05
C GLY A 205 16.43 -10.98 10.47
N GLY A 206 17.72 -11.26 10.63
CA GLY A 206 18.43 -11.32 11.92
C GLY A 206 18.54 -10.00 12.69
N ASN A 207 18.18 -8.86 12.08
CA ASN A 207 18.14 -7.57 12.77
C ASN A 207 17.00 -7.44 13.80
N GLU A 208 16.09 -8.41 13.88
CA GLU A 208 15.04 -8.46 14.91
C GLU A 208 15.56 -8.84 16.32
N LEU A 209 16.79 -9.36 16.42
CA LEU A 209 17.39 -9.83 17.68
C LEU A 209 18.32 -8.81 18.34
N ASN A 210 18.80 -7.80 17.60
CA ASN A 210 19.68 -6.76 18.12
C ASN A 210 18.86 -5.66 18.81
N SER A 211 18.73 -5.83 20.13
CA SER A 211 17.92 -5.10 21.12
C SER A 211 18.15 -3.57 21.26
N THR A 212 18.57 -2.83 20.24
CA THR A 212 18.75 -1.37 20.34
C THR A 212 17.56 -0.57 19.81
N ASN A 213 16.74 -1.13 18.93
CA ASN A 213 15.52 -0.48 18.46
C ASN A 213 14.34 -0.89 19.34
N SER A 214 13.61 0.09 19.88
CA SER A 214 12.42 -0.09 20.73
C SER A 214 11.26 -0.84 20.05
N LEU A 215 11.41 -1.19 18.78
CA LEU A 215 10.43 -1.85 17.93
C LEU A 215 10.73 -3.34 17.67
N SER A 216 11.80 -3.90 18.25
CA SER A 216 12.07 -5.35 18.12
C SER A 216 11.12 -6.16 19.02
N PRO A 217 10.48 -7.23 18.51
CA PRO A 217 9.61 -8.08 19.32
C PRO A 217 10.41 -8.87 20.37
N PHE A 218 11.73 -8.95 20.24
CA PHE A 218 12.63 -9.64 21.17
C PHE A 218 13.51 -8.65 21.95
N ARG A 219 13.56 -8.80 23.28
CA ARG A 219 14.47 -8.07 24.18
C ARG A 219 15.41 -9.07 24.86
N LYS A 220 16.68 -8.71 24.99
CA LYS A 220 17.66 -9.52 25.73
C LYS A 220 17.37 -9.43 27.23
N ILE A 221 17.39 -10.56 27.95
CA ILE A 221 17.17 -10.56 29.40
C ILE A 221 18.50 -10.18 30.08
N VAL A 222 18.47 -9.04 30.78
CA VAL A 222 19.61 -8.53 31.55
C VAL A 222 19.17 -8.41 33.00
N CYS A 223 19.96 -8.95 33.93
CA CYS A 223 19.65 -8.83 35.35
C CYS A 223 19.83 -7.37 35.82
N PRO A 224 18.85 -6.77 36.53
CA PRO A 224 18.95 -5.39 36.99
C PRO A 224 20.00 -5.18 38.09
N GLN A 225 20.34 -6.21 38.87
CA GLN A 225 21.28 -6.07 40.00
C GLN A 225 22.74 -6.34 39.64
N CYS A 226 23.03 -7.40 38.87
CA CYS A 226 24.40 -7.77 38.54
C CYS A 226 24.78 -7.47 37.08
N HIS A 227 23.86 -6.92 36.28
CA HIS A 227 24.04 -6.66 34.84
C HIS A 227 24.49 -7.88 34.03
N TRP A 228 24.30 -9.09 34.55
CA TRP A 228 24.61 -10.31 33.84
C TRP A 228 23.71 -10.43 32.61
N LYS A 229 24.35 -10.63 31.45
CA LYS A 229 23.70 -10.77 30.14
C LYS A 229 23.43 -12.25 29.92
N SER A 230 22.16 -12.65 29.97
CA SER A 230 21.80 -13.98 29.50
C SER A 230 21.74 -13.99 27.98
N ASP A 231 22.14 -15.09 27.33
CA ASP A 231 21.95 -15.26 25.87
C ASP A 231 20.53 -15.69 25.51
N CYS A 232 19.60 -15.56 26.46
CA CYS A 232 18.19 -15.80 26.26
C CYS A 232 17.48 -14.49 25.88
N TYR A 233 16.54 -14.60 24.95
CA TYR A 233 15.69 -13.51 24.49
C TYR A 233 14.26 -13.73 24.99
N ARG A 234 13.57 -12.64 25.31
CA ARG A 234 12.14 -12.63 25.67
C ARG A 234 11.33 -11.86 24.65
N LEU A 235 10.06 -12.22 24.50
CA LEU A 235 9.12 -11.42 23.74
C LEU A 235 8.73 -10.17 24.53
N ALA A 236 8.76 -8.99 23.91
CA ALA A 236 8.48 -7.70 24.55
C ALA A 236 7.08 -7.60 25.19
N ASN A 237 6.12 -8.39 24.69
CA ASN A 237 4.72 -8.36 25.11
C ASN A 237 4.32 -9.44 26.14
N LYS A 238 5.25 -10.25 26.64
CA LYS A 238 4.93 -11.26 27.66
C LYS A 238 5.80 -11.07 28.92
N PRO A 239 5.18 -10.97 30.11
CA PRO A 239 5.91 -10.90 31.37
C PRO A 239 6.59 -12.24 31.65
N ILE A 240 7.80 -12.19 32.19
CA ILE A 240 8.55 -13.38 32.59
C ILE A 240 8.91 -13.34 34.06
N LEU A 241 8.94 -14.52 34.68
CA LEU A 241 9.57 -14.75 35.97
C LEU A 241 11.02 -15.17 35.70
N PHE A 242 11.96 -14.26 35.96
CA PHE A 242 13.39 -14.51 35.76
C PHE A 242 14.11 -14.59 37.09
N VAL A 243 14.89 -15.66 37.29
CA VAL A 243 15.79 -15.81 38.44
C VAL A 243 17.22 -15.77 37.91
N CYS A 244 18.00 -14.79 38.34
CA CYS A 244 19.38 -14.67 37.89
C CYS A 244 20.25 -15.79 38.48
N PRO A 245 20.97 -16.59 37.67
CA PRO A 245 21.83 -17.66 38.17
C PRO A 245 23.06 -17.15 38.94
N GLN A 246 23.46 -15.89 38.75
CA GLN A 246 24.69 -15.34 39.32
C GLN A 246 24.46 -14.61 40.65
N CYS A 247 23.32 -13.93 40.83
CA CYS A 247 23.00 -13.18 42.06
C CYS A 247 21.70 -13.65 42.75
N ASN A 248 21.02 -14.65 42.19
CA ASN A 248 19.76 -15.22 42.67
C ASN A 248 18.60 -14.19 42.81
N HIS A 249 18.73 -13.02 42.19
CA HIS A 249 17.69 -12.00 42.16
C HIS A 249 16.48 -12.46 41.33
N ARG A 250 15.28 -12.32 41.89
CA ARG A 250 14.02 -12.69 41.23
C ARG A 250 13.34 -11.44 40.69
N THR A 251 13.23 -11.36 39.37
CA THR A 251 12.47 -10.32 38.67
C THR A 251 11.12 -10.89 38.28
N ASP A 252 10.04 -10.30 38.81
CA ASP A 252 8.65 -10.66 38.54
C ASP A 252 7.98 -9.48 37.83
N GLU A 253 8.08 -9.46 36.51
CA GLU A 253 7.66 -8.32 35.68
C GLU A 253 6.14 -8.11 35.67
N GLU A 254 5.36 -9.13 36.02
CA GLU A 254 3.90 -9.02 36.14
C GLU A 254 3.54 -8.10 37.32
N LYS A 255 4.24 -8.26 38.45
CA LYS A 255 4.05 -7.42 39.64
C LYS A 255 4.57 -6.00 39.43
N GLU A 256 5.68 -5.85 38.71
CA GLU A 256 6.21 -4.52 38.37
C GLU A 256 5.25 -3.74 37.46
N ARG A 257 4.65 -4.39 36.45
CA ARG A 257 3.62 -3.74 35.61
C ARG A 257 2.38 -3.34 36.39
N GLN A 258 1.90 -4.21 37.29
CA GLN A 258 0.74 -3.91 38.14
C GLN A 258 1.02 -2.73 39.08
N ALA A 259 2.21 -2.66 39.69
CA ALA A 259 2.61 -1.55 40.54
C ALA A 259 2.70 -0.20 39.79
N VAL A 260 3.18 -0.20 38.54
CA VAL A 260 3.23 1.02 37.70
C VAL A 260 1.82 1.48 37.31
N ILE A 261 0.93 0.57 36.93
CA ILE A 261 -0.47 0.89 36.57
C ILE A 261 -1.23 1.44 37.79
N GLU A 262 -0.98 0.91 38.98
CA GLU A 262 -1.56 1.41 40.23
C GLU A 262 -1.02 2.81 40.60
N ALA A 263 0.28 3.05 40.39
CA ALA A 263 0.90 4.36 40.60
C ALA A 263 0.39 5.43 39.62
N GLU A 264 0.17 5.09 38.35
CA GLU A 264 -0.39 6.03 37.35
C GLU A 264 -1.86 6.36 37.63
N LYS A 265 -2.65 5.42 38.15
CA LYS A 265 -4.04 5.68 38.57
C LYS A 265 -4.12 6.59 39.80
N ALA A 266 -3.13 6.55 40.68
CA ALA A 266 -3.06 7.42 41.85
C ALA A 266 -2.72 8.89 41.51
N LEU A 267 -2.20 9.17 40.30
CA LEU A 267 -1.72 10.49 39.89
C LEU A 267 -2.71 11.31 39.01
N GLN A 268 -3.91 10.79 38.69
CA GLN A 268 -4.90 11.54 37.90
C GLN A 268 -5.72 12.50 38.79
N PRO A 269 -5.71 13.84 38.52
CA PRO A 269 -6.57 14.78 39.22
C PRO A 269 -8.05 14.64 38.77
N SER A 270 -8.95 14.71 39.75
CA SER A 270 -10.41 14.58 39.57
C SER A 270 -11.00 15.71 38.71
N PRO A 271 -11.97 15.44 37.83
CA PRO A 271 -12.56 16.45 36.96
C PRO A 271 -13.49 17.41 37.73
N GLN A 272 -13.27 18.71 37.53
CA GLN A 272 -14.03 19.79 38.13
C GLN A 272 -15.51 19.76 37.73
N LYS A 273 -16.35 19.94 38.75
CA LYS A 273 -17.81 20.04 38.74
C LYS A 273 -18.21 21.35 38.01
N GLN A 274 -18.85 21.25 36.85
CA GLN A 274 -19.40 22.42 36.15
C GLN A 274 -20.54 23.02 36.97
N GLU A 275 -20.32 24.26 37.40
CA GLU A 275 -21.25 25.11 38.13
C GLU A 275 -22.29 25.67 37.15
N LYS A 276 -23.55 25.24 37.29
CA LYS A 276 -24.70 25.88 36.64
C LYS A 276 -24.87 27.28 37.24
N THR A 277 -24.66 28.32 36.43
CA THR A 277 -25.14 29.66 36.77
C THR A 277 -26.32 30.01 35.88
N LYS A 278 -27.34 30.55 36.55
CA LYS A 278 -28.67 30.98 36.09
C LYS A 278 -28.64 31.96 34.93
#